data_AF-A0A352LZ77-F1
#
_entry.id   AF-A0A352LZ77-F1
#
_cell.length_a   1.000
_cell.length_b   1.000
_cell.length_c   1.000
_cell.angle_alpha   90.00
_cell.angle_beta   90.00
_cell.angle_gamma   90.00
#
_symmetry.space_group_name_H-M   'P 1'
#
loop_
_entity.id
_entity.type
_entity.pdbx_description
1 polymer ?
#
loop_
_entity_poly.entity_id
_entity_poly.type
_entity_poly.pdbx_seq_one_letter_code
_entity_poly.pdbx_strand_id
1 'polypeptide(L)'
;MLKFDRSVLIIVLFLLFLAGSVNLAQTACAAGLQAKDGWGPVRDEIEKARDSFSAEHELNFLAKASALLRRCDQRAFGDEAAELSDEIRKLEFSALQRSPGSGSAARYEGVVFQLDLLSAEYKLAADIEKNGETVQADEAGEKRASGPFVTHLMDAIRINRARREYYASKTGGVSNAVSRRLILLERASLPFAWAIDRMAAKFNNHAIPVIAGDFVSMSVINDMKTPPAFKNKAKAASVEKVRAVLGRLNKSIKKALKTADFSAVCADSHRALLAVEEIENAERSHFALSKHIVESIGFAALHAQTYAKLSDGETAGLSKLFIRVQALALPLCAGTDAEAQKSHELGAGVLVNDVPLIPFKNEALYERN
;
A
#
# COMPACT_ATOMS: atom_id res chain seq x y z
N MET A 1 -29.56 -1.22 5.30
CA MET A 1 -28.33 -1.97 5.63
C MET A 1 -27.66 -2.43 4.35
N LEU A 2 -26.57 -1.80 3.92
CA LEU A 2 -25.74 -2.29 2.82
C LEU A 2 -25.09 -3.61 3.24
N LYS A 3 -25.36 -4.70 2.52
CA LYS A 3 -24.68 -5.99 2.72
C LYS A 3 -23.25 -5.82 2.23
N PHE A 4 -22.31 -5.75 3.17
CA PHE A 4 -20.89 -5.67 2.86
C PHE A 4 -20.41 -7.05 2.42
N ASP A 5 -19.86 -7.13 1.20
CA ASP A 5 -19.36 -8.38 0.66
C ASP A 5 -18.13 -8.83 1.47
N ARG A 6 -18.22 -10.03 2.07
CA ARG A 6 -17.16 -10.63 2.89
C ARG A 6 -15.86 -10.79 2.09
N SER A 7 -15.96 -10.88 0.76
CA SER A 7 -14.85 -10.99 -0.16
C SER A 7 -13.91 -9.79 -0.02
N VAL A 8 -14.44 -8.56 0.04
CA VAL A 8 -13.63 -7.32 0.13
C VAL A 8 -12.81 -7.24 1.43
N LEU A 9 -13.31 -7.79 2.53
CA LEU A 9 -12.61 -7.82 3.83
C LEU A 9 -11.45 -8.84 3.85
N ILE A 10 -11.59 -9.95 3.11
CA ILE A 10 -10.56 -10.98 2.98
C ILE A 10 -9.38 -10.44 2.15
N ILE A 11 -9.67 -9.73 1.06
CA ILE A 11 -8.68 -9.01 0.23
C ILE A 11 -7.80 -8.07 1.07
N VAL A 12 -8.45 -7.32 1.96
CA VAL A 12 -7.83 -6.35 2.87
C VAL A 12 -6.82 -6.99 3.84
N LEU A 13 -7.20 -8.09 4.48
CA LEU A 13 -6.32 -8.76 5.45
C LEU A 13 -5.10 -9.38 4.77
N PHE A 14 -5.27 -9.75 3.50
CA PHE A 14 -4.28 -10.46 2.74
C PHE A 14 -3.23 -9.55 2.08
N LEU A 15 -3.64 -8.37 1.58
CA LEU A 15 -2.75 -7.30 1.12
C LEU A 15 -1.78 -6.80 2.21
N LEU A 16 -2.22 -6.78 3.47
CA LEU A 16 -1.39 -6.39 4.61
C LEU A 16 -0.41 -7.50 5.04
N PHE A 17 -0.80 -8.76 4.87
CA PHE A 17 0.06 -9.92 5.11
C PHE A 17 1.23 -9.97 4.10
N LEU A 18 0.97 -9.58 2.86
CA LEU A 18 1.96 -9.45 1.79
C LEU A 18 3.01 -8.36 2.05
N ALA A 19 2.59 -7.18 2.46
CA ALA A 19 3.52 -6.08 2.73
C ALA A 19 4.49 -6.40 3.89
N GLY A 20 4.12 -7.31 4.80
CA GLY A 20 4.96 -7.78 5.90
C GLY A 20 5.93 -8.92 5.55
N SER A 21 5.73 -9.64 4.43
CA SER A 21 6.47 -10.87 4.11
C SER A 21 7.65 -10.69 3.13
N VAL A 22 7.89 -9.46 2.63
CA VAL A 22 8.94 -9.14 1.65
C VAL A 22 10.39 -9.31 2.20
N ASN A 23 10.58 -9.48 3.51
CA ASN A 23 11.91 -9.65 4.12
C ASN A 23 12.53 -11.06 4.03
N LEU A 24 11.78 -12.08 3.59
CA LEU A 24 12.28 -13.48 3.56
C LEU A 24 12.98 -13.90 2.25
N ALA A 25 12.94 -13.08 1.19
CA ALA A 25 13.45 -13.45 -0.13
C ALA A 25 14.91 -13.01 -0.42
N GLN A 26 15.59 -12.34 0.52
CA GLN A 26 16.94 -11.77 0.28
C GLN A 26 18.13 -12.67 0.66
N THR A 27 17.90 -13.90 1.13
CA THR A 27 18.97 -14.87 1.40
C THR A 27 18.79 -16.14 0.57
N ALA A 28 19.10 -16.06 -0.73
CA ALA A 28 19.34 -17.24 -1.56
C ALA A 28 20.28 -16.92 -2.75
N CYS A 29 21.57 -17.18 -2.52
CA CYS A 29 22.66 -17.47 -3.45
C CYS A 29 22.80 -16.69 -4.77
N ALA A 30 23.93 -15.97 -4.80
CA ALA A 30 24.72 -15.70 -6.00
C ALA A 30 25.28 -17.01 -6.58
N ALA A 31 24.87 -17.34 -7.80
CA ALA A 31 25.62 -18.15 -8.74
C ALA A 31 25.24 -17.65 -10.13
N GLY A 32 26.20 -17.02 -10.82
CA GLY A 32 26.02 -16.50 -12.17
C GLY A 32 25.88 -17.65 -13.16
N LEU A 33 24.67 -17.81 -13.68
CA LEU A 33 24.41 -18.53 -14.93
C LEU A 33 24.14 -17.47 -15.98
N GLN A 34 25.12 -17.21 -16.86
CA GLN A 34 24.84 -16.56 -18.13
C GLN A 34 24.00 -17.55 -18.95
N ALA A 35 22.75 -17.15 -19.24
CA ALA A 35 21.80 -17.93 -20.02
C ALA A 35 22.29 -18.09 -21.47
N LYS A 36 23.09 -19.13 -21.72
CA LYS A 36 23.31 -19.64 -23.08
C LYS A 36 22.24 -20.64 -23.51
N ASP A 37 21.45 -21.15 -22.57
CA ASP A 37 20.58 -22.33 -22.80
C ASP A 37 19.08 -21.99 -22.95
N GLY A 38 18.74 -20.71 -23.18
CA GLY A 38 17.36 -20.28 -23.37
C GLY A 38 16.45 -20.67 -22.21
N TRP A 39 15.25 -21.15 -22.51
CA TRP A 39 14.25 -21.59 -21.53
C TRP A 39 14.38 -23.05 -21.08
N GLY A 40 15.40 -23.77 -21.55
CA GLY A 40 15.61 -25.20 -21.23
C GLY A 40 15.48 -25.49 -19.74
N PRO A 41 16.21 -24.78 -18.85
CA PRO A 41 16.11 -25.01 -17.42
C PRO A 41 14.73 -24.75 -16.80
N VAL A 42 13.94 -23.82 -17.35
CA VAL A 42 12.56 -23.57 -16.88
C VAL A 42 11.65 -24.72 -17.31
N ARG A 43 11.77 -25.16 -18.56
CA ARG A 43 11.00 -26.27 -19.13
C ARG A 43 11.32 -27.60 -18.45
N ASP A 44 12.59 -27.85 -18.12
CA ASP A 44 13.03 -29.04 -17.38
C ASP A 44 12.37 -29.13 -16.00
N GLU A 45 12.27 -28.01 -15.27
CA GLU A 45 11.60 -28.00 -13.96
C GLU A 45 10.07 -28.14 -14.11
N ILE A 46 9.46 -27.60 -15.17
CA ILE A 46 8.05 -27.83 -15.50
C ILE A 46 7.79 -29.31 -15.81
N GLU A 47 8.67 -29.98 -16.55
CA GLU A 47 8.55 -31.40 -16.88
C GLU A 47 8.71 -32.28 -15.62
N LYS A 48 9.71 -32.00 -14.77
CA LYS A 48 9.83 -32.65 -13.45
C LYS A 48 8.60 -32.46 -12.57
N ALA A 49 7.93 -31.30 -12.66
CA ALA A 49 6.68 -31.07 -11.96
C ALA A 49 5.56 -31.98 -12.47
N ARG A 50 5.42 -32.11 -13.80
CA ARG A 50 4.43 -33.00 -14.44
C ARG A 50 4.62 -34.47 -14.11
N ASP A 51 5.87 -34.91 -14.02
CA ASP A 51 6.24 -36.30 -13.71
C ASP A 51 6.21 -36.59 -12.20
N SER A 52 5.84 -35.61 -11.39
CA SER A 52 5.87 -35.76 -9.94
C SER A 52 4.70 -36.60 -9.41
N PHE A 53 5.01 -37.55 -8.53
CA PHE A 53 4.02 -38.41 -7.89
C PHE A 53 3.35 -37.79 -6.66
N SER A 54 3.80 -36.61 -6.21
CA SER A 54 3.18 -35.91 -5.07
C SER A 54 3.04 -34.42 -5.35
N ALA A 55 1.92 -33.84 -4.89
CA ALA A 55 1.65 -32.41 -5.03
C ALA A 55 2.74 -31.53 -4.39
N GLU A 56 3.38 -32.01 -3.32
CA GLU A 56 4.46 -31.28 -2.66
C GLU A 56 5.72 -31.19 -3.53
N HIS A 57 6.12 -32.30 -4.15
CA HIS A 57 7.26 -32.30 -5.06
C HIS A 57 6.96 -31.50 -6.34
N GLU A 58 5.75 -31.62 -6.90
CA GLU A 58 5.25 -30.82 -8.01
C GLU A 58 5.39 -29.31 -7.71
N LEU A 59 4.91 -28.86 -6.55
CA LEU A 59 5.01 -27.46 -6.13
C LEU A 59 6.45 -26.98 -5.93
N ASN A 60 7.33 -27.84 -5.42
CA ASN A 60 8.74 -27.52 -5.26
C ASN A 60 9.44 -27.30 -6.61
N PHE A 61 9.11 -28.11 -7.63
CA PHE A 61 9.63 -27.93 -8.99
C PHE A 61 9.07 -26.67 -9.65
N LEU A 62 7.78 -26.38 -9.49
CA LEU A 62 7.15 -25.16 -10.03
C LEU A 62 7.72 -23.87 -9.39
N ALA A 63 7.99 -23.89 -8.09
CA ALA A 63 8.66 -22.79 -7.41
C ALA A 63 10.07 -22.52 -7.97
N LYS A 64 10.83 -23.58 -8.31
CA LYS A 64 12.13 -23.46 -8.97
C LYS A 64 12.00 -22.93 -10.39
N ALA A 65 11.05 -23.43 -11.18
CA ALA A 65 10.76 -22.93 -12.52
C ALA A 65 10.44 -21.42 -12.49
N SER A 66 9.60 -20.97 -11.55
CA SER A 66 9.25 -19.55 -11.35
C SER A 66 10.46 -18.69 -10.92
N ALA A 67 11.37 -19.24 -10.12
CA ALA A 67 12.60 -18.56 -9.75
C ALA A 67 13.58 -18.42 -10.93
N LEU A 68 13.71 -19.46 -11.75
CA LEU A 68 14.52 -19.46 -12.97
C LEU A 68 13.95 -18.48 -14.00
N LEU A 69 12.63 -18.49 -14.22
CA LEU A 69 11.92 -17.57 -15.11
C LEU A 69 12.15 -16.09 -14.74
N ARG A 70 12.20 -15.77 -13.44
CA ARG A 70 12.49 -14.42 -12.95
C ARG A 70 13.96 -13.99 -13.09
N ARG A 71 14.87 -14.95 -13.24
CA ARG A 71 16.31 -14.69 -13.45
C ARG A 71 16.63 -14.46 -14.93
N CYS A 72 15.82 -14.98 -15.84
CA CYS A 72 15.92 -14.67 -17.26
C CYS A 72 15.46 -13.23 -17.53
N ASP A 73 16.21 -12.49 -18.35
CA ASP A 73 15.82 -11.12 -18.73
C ASP A 73 14.53 -11.14 -19.54
N GLN A 74 13.42 -10.72 -18.93
CA GLN A 74 12.10 -10.69 -19.55
C GLN A 74 12.06 -9.86 -20.84
N ARG A 75 13.01 -8.92 -21.04
CA ARG A 75 13.04 -8.06 -22.24
C ARG A 75 13.48 -8.79 -23.50
N ALA A 76 14.17 -9.93 -23.38
CA ALA A 76 14.72 -10.64 -24.53
C ALA A 76 13.75 -11.66 -25.16
N PHE A 77 12.65 -12.02 -24.48
CA PHE A 77 11.87 -13.22 -24.82
C PHE A 77 10.34 -13.06 -24.66
N GLY A 78 9.85 -11.83 -24.51
CA GLY A 78 8.45 -11.38 -24.58
C GLY A 78 7.36 -12.44 -24.37
N ASP A 79 6.85 -13.01 -25.46
CA ASP A 79 5.68 -13.88 -25.47
C ASP A 79 5.95 -15.26 -24.85
N GLU A 80 7.14 -15.82 -25.06
CA GLU A 80 7.50 -17.15 -24.54
C GLU A 80 7.65 -17.14 -23.01
N ALA A 81 8.13 -16.03 -22.44
CA ALA A 81 8.16 -15.85 -20.98
C ALA A 81 6.76 -15.82 -20.38
N ALA A 82 5.81 -15.19 -21.08
CA ALA A 82 4.42 -15.09 -20.65
C ALA A 82 3.73 -16.45 -20.70
N GLU A 83 3.95 -17.22 -21.78
CA GLU A 83 3.43 -18.59 -21.92
C GLU A 83 3.95 -19.52 -20.82
N LEU A 84 5.26 -19.50 -20.55
CA LEU A 84 5.85 -20.30 -19.47
C LEU A 84 5.34 -19.86 -18.09
N SER A 85 5.14 -18.56 -17.88
CA SER A 85 4.54 -18.07 -16.63
C SER A 85 3.10 -18.57 -16.46
N ASP A 86 2.32 -18.62 -17.53
CA ASP A 86 0.93 -19.09 -17.49
C ASP A 86 0.86 -20.60 -17.28
N GLU A 87 1.75 -21.36 -17.92
CA GLU A 87 1.89 -22.80 -17.75
C GLU A 87 2.25 -23.18 -16.30
N ILE A 88 3.24 -22.50 -15.70
CA ILE A 88 3.62 -22.70 -14.29
C ILE A 88 2.40 -22.47 -13.39
N ARG A 89 1.63 -21.40 -13.60
CA ARG A 89 0.44 -21.09 -12.79
C ARG A 89 -0.65 -22.16 -12.91
N LYS A 90 -0.90 -22.66 -14.12
CA LYS A 90 -1.90 -23.74 -14.34
C LYS A 90 -1.51 -25.02 -13.62
N LEU A 91 -0.24 -25.37 -13.66
CA LEU A 91 0.28 -26.56 -12.96
C LEU A 91 0.24 -26.37 -11.45
N GLU A 92 0.62 -25.19 -10.94
CA GLU A 92 0.52 -24.88 -9.50
C GLU A 92 -0.92 -25.06 -9.03
N PHE A 93 -1.87 -24.51 -9.77
CA PHE A 93 -3.29 -24.63 -9.47
C PHE A 93 -3.77 -26.09 -9.43
N SER A 94 -3.38 -26.90 -10.43
CA SER A 94 -3.73 -28.32 -10.52
C SER A 94 -3.11 -29.14 -9.36
N ALA A 95 -1.82 -28.94 -9.08
CA ALA A 95 -1.11 -29.57 -7.97
C ALA A 95 -1.82 -29.32 -6.63
N LEU A 96 -2.27 -28.08 -6.43
CA LEU A 96 -2.88 -27.63 -5.19
C LEU A 96 -4.29 -28.18 -4.99
N GLN A 97 -5.07 -28.34 -6.06
CA GLN A 97 -6.36 -29.04 -5.99
C GLN A 97 -6.22 -30.51 -5.56
N ARG A 98 -5.07 -31.14 -5.87
CA ARG A 98 -4.76 -32.53 -5.54
C ARG A 98 -4.14 -32.73 -4.15
N SER A 99 -3.95 -31.68 -3.34
CA SER A 99 -3.36 -31.79 -1.99
C SER A 99 -4.40 -31.62 -0.86
N PRO A 100 -5.25 -32.63 -0.58
CA PRO A 100 -6.19 -32.58 0.52
C PRO A 100 -5.49 -32.95 1.83
N GLY A 101 -4.99 -31.97 2.58
CA GLY A 101 -4.63 -32.22 3.99
C GLY A 101 -3.43 -31.48 4.57
N SER A 102 -2.66 -30.72 3.79
CA SER A 102 -1.70 -29.81 4.42
C SER A 102 -2.45 -28.56 4.90
N GLY A 103 -2.16 -28.06 6.11
CA GLY A 103 -2.63 -26.76 6.61
C GLY A 103 -2.17 -25.54 5.77
N SER A 104 -1.81 -25.79 4.51
CA SER A 104 -1.41 -24.86 3.46
C SER A 104 -2.60 -24.32 2.67
N ALA A 105 -3.81 -24.87 2.79
CA ALA A 105 -5.02 -24.30 2.16
C ALA A 105 -5.27 -22.83 2.59
N ALA A 106 -4.99 -22.49 3.86
CA ALA A 106 -5.06 -21.12 4.38
C ALA A 106 -3.89 -20.22 3.92
N ARG A 107 -2.74 -20.80 3.53
CA ARG A 107 -1.67 -20.08 2.84
C ARG A 107 -1.97 -19.91 1.34
N TYR A 108 -2.82 -20.78 0.79
CA TYR A 108 -3.11 -20.93 -0.64
C TYR A 108 -4.24 -20.03 -1.15
N GLU A 109 -5.34 -19.84 -0.41
CA GLU A 109 -6.28 -18.72 -0.70
C GLU A 109 -5.52 -17.40 -0.79
N GLY A 110 -4.44 -17.32 -0.02
CA GLY A 110 -3.48 -16.27 -0.15
C GLY A 110 -2.76 -16.20 -1.49
N VAL A 111 -2.01 -17.22 -1.87
CA VAL A 111 -1.19 -17.22 -3.11
C VAL A 111 -2.05 -17.07 -4.38
N VAL A 112 -3.22 -17.71 -4.45
CA VAL A 112 -4.17 -17.52 -5.57
C VAL A 112 -4.64 -16.07 -5.63
N PHE A 113 -4.96 -15.47 -4.48
CA PHE A 113 -5.31 -14.07 -4.41
C PHE A 113 -4.13 -13.13 -4.75
N GLN A 114 -2.88 -13.48 -4.42
CA GLN A 114 -1.68 -12.75 -4.86
C GLN A 114 -1.59 -12.72 -6.39
N LEU A 115 -1.82 -13.86 -7.03
CA LEU A 115 -1.69 -14.01 -8.48
C LEU A 115 -2.84 -13.34 -9.23
N ASP A 116 -4.07 -13.45 -8.73
CA ASP A 116 -5.23 -12.75 -9.28
C ASP A 116 -5.11 -11.24 -9.10
N LEU A 117 -4.59 -10.78 -7.95
CA LEU A 117 -4.33 -9.37 -7.71
C LEU A 117 -3.19 -8.84 -8.58
N LEU A 118 -2.08 -9.56 -8.74
CA LEU A 118 -0.99 -9.17 -9.65
C LEU A 118 -1.44 -9.16 -11.11
N SER A 119 -2.32 -10.08 -11.50
CA SER A 119 -2.94 -10.12 -12.84
C SER A 119 -3.91 -8.95 -13.04
N ALA A 120 -4.75 -8.64 -12.04
CA ALA A 120 -5.63 -7.48 -12.04
C ALA A 120 -4.84 -6.17 -11.99
N GLU A 121 -3.72 -6.11 -11.27
CA GLU A 121 -2.79 -4.99 -11.22
C GLU A 121 -2.12 -4.77 -12.57
N TYR A 122 -1.69 -5.84 -13.25
CA TYR A 122 -1.12 -5.77 -14.59
C TYR A 122 -2.15 -5.29 -15.62
N LYS A 123 -3.37 -5.84 -15.55
CA LYS A 123 -4.47 -5.44 -16.43
C LYS A 123 -4.90 -3.99 -16.18
N LEU A 124 -5.07 -3.58 -14.92
CA LEU A 124 -5.36 -2.21 -14.54
C LEU A 124 -4.20 -1.26 -14.84
N ALA A 125 -2.94 -1.69 -14.70
CA ALA A 125 -1.76 -0.92 -15.13
C ALA A 125 -1.83 -0.64 -16.62
N ALA A 126 -2.02 -1.69 -17.41
CA ALA A 126 -2.07 -1.64 -18.86
C ALA A 126 -3.25 -0.80 -19.33
N ASP A 127 -4.41 -0.92 -18.68
CA ASP A 127 -5.60 -0.11 -18.99
C ASP A 127 -5.37 1.37 -18.61
N ILE A 128 -4.72 1.67 -17.48
CA ILE A 128 -4.38 3.04 -17.08
C ILE A 128 -3.28 3.64 -17.96
N GLU A 129 -2.29 2.88 -18.38
CA GLU A 129 -1.19 3.32 -19.24
C GLU A 129 -1.70 3.57 -20.67
N LYS A 130 -2.49 2.63 -21.21
CA LYS A 130 -3.18 2.76 -22.50
C LYS A 130 -4.16 3.93 -22.55
N ASN A 131 -4.78 4.27 -21.42
CA ASN A 131 -5.69 5.42 -21.33
C ASN A 131 -5.02 6.70 -20.82
N GLY A 132 -3.78 6.62 -20.33
CA GLY A 132 -3.03 7.71 -19.69
C GLY A 132 -2.00 8.36 -20.61
N GLU A 133 -1.52 7.64 -21.63
CA GLU A 133 -0.61 8.19 -22.66
C GLU A 133 -1.31 9.12 -23.67
N THR A 134 -2.65 9.15 -23.69
CA THR A 134 -3.46 10.03 -24.56
C THR A 134 -3.86 11.35 -23.90
N VAL A 135 -3.25 11.76 -22.78
CA VAL A 135 -3.56 13.04 -22.13
C VAL A 135 -2.43 14.05 -22.41
N GLN A 136 -2.39 14.53 -23.65
CA GLN A 136 -1.83 15.86 -23.91
C GLN A 136 -2.81 16.91 -23.38
N ALA A 137 -2.25 17.96 -22.78
CA ALA A 137 -2.97 18.98 -22.04
C ALA A 137 -3.86 19.84 -22.96
N ASP A 138 -5.13 19.46 -23.08
CA ASP A 138 -6.17 20.39 -23.48
C ASP A 138 -6.77 21.04 -22.23
N GLU A 139 -6.55 22.36 -22.09
CA GLU A 139 -6.98 23.22 -20.97
C GLU A 139 -8.50 23.48 -20.92
N ALA A 140 -9.32 22.58 -21.45
CA ALA A 140 -10.78 22.77 -21.51
C ALA A 140 -11.53 21.61 -20.87
N GLY A 141 -11.70 21.67 -19.54
CA GLY A 141 -12.93 21.21 -18.89
C GLY A 141 -13.27 19.71 -18.97
N GLU A 142 -12.29 18.82 -19.17
CA GLU A 142 -12.56 17.39 -19.05
C GLU A 142 -12.83 17.01 -17.58
N LYS A 143 -14.09 16.73 -17.29
CA LYS A 143 -14.53 16.09 -16.05
C LYS A 143 -13.65 14.87 -15.81
N ARG A 144 -12.67 14.98 -14.90
CA ARG A 144 -11.97 13.81 -14.38
C ARG A 144 -13.02 12.86 -13.84
N ALA A 145 -13.25 11.75 -14.53
CA ALA A 145 -14.23 10.73 -14.16
C ALA A 145 -13.85 10.00 -12.85
N SER A 146 -12.71 10.33 -12.25
CA SER A 146 -12.24 9.82 -10.97
C SER A 146 -12.71 10.71 -9.81
N GLY A 147 -13.18 10.09 -8.72
CA GLY A 147 -13.51 10.82 -7.50
C GLY A 147 -12.26 11.35 -6.76
N PRO A 148 -12.47 12.07 -5.64
CA PRO A 148 -11.40 12.73 -4.89
C PRO A 148 -10.32 11.77 -4.37
N PHE A 149 -10.69 10.60 -3.85
CA PHE A 149 -9.72 9.64 -3.30
C PHE A 149 -8.87 9.04 -4.43
N VAL A 150 -9.50 8.60 -5.53
CA VAL A 150 -8.77 8.09 -6.69
C VAL A 150 -7.82 9.15 -7.24
N THR A 151 -8.28 10.40 -7.35
CA THR A 151 -7.45 11.51 -7.84
C THR A 151 -6.24 11.73 -6.93
N HIS A 152 -6.43 11.76 -5.60
CA HIS A 152 -5.34 11.90 -4.64
C HIS A 152 -4.30 10.78 -4.77
N LEU A 153 -4.73 9.52 -4.86
CA LEU A 153 -3.81 8.38 -5.03
C LEU A 153 -3.08 8.41 -6.38
N MET A 154 -3.77 8.78 -7.47
CA MET A 154 -3.15 8.90 -8.80
C MET A 154 -2.09 10.00 -8.82
N ASP A 155 -2.35 11.14 -8.18
CA ASP A 155 -1.36 12.20 -8.03
C ASP A 155 -0.17 11.75 -7.18
N ALA A 156 -0.40 11.04 -6.08
CA ALA A 156 0.66 10.47 -5.25
C ALA A 156 1.53 9.47 -6.03
N ILE A 157 0.92 8.54 -6.78
CA ILE A 157 1.63 7.57 -7.63
C ILE A 157 2.49 8.30 -8.66
N ARG A 158 1.94 9.30 -9.35
CA ARG A 158 2.63 10.07 -10.39
C ARG A 158 3.85 10.80 -9.80
N ILE A 159 3.66 11.50 -8.69
CA ILE A 159 4.72 12.23 -7.99
C ILE A 159 5.79 11.26 -7.49
N ASN A 160 5.40 10.17 -6.84
CA ASN A 160 6.34 9.21 -6.25
C ASN A 160 7.13 8.46 -7.32
N ARG A 161 6.55 8.18 -8.49
CA ARG A 161 7.29 7.66 -9.66
C ARG A 161 8.37 8.63 -10.11
N ALA A 162 8.04 9.91 -10.28
CA ALA A 162 9.00 10.93 -10.70
C ALA A 162 10.12 11.12 -9.66
N ARG A 163 9.77 11.17 -8.37
CA ARG A 163 10.75 11.38 -7.29
C ARG A 163 11.62 10.17 -7.00
N ARG A 164 11.14 8.95 -7.28
CA ARG A 164 11.92 7.72 -7.11
C ARG A 164 13.27 7.81 -7.83
N GLU A 165 13.29 8.29 -9.07
CA GLU A 165 14.52 8.40 -9.87
C GLU A 165 15.49 9.40 -9.25
N TYR A 166 14.99 10.57 -8.85
CA TYR A 166 15.77 11.57 -8.13
C TYR A 166 16.38 10.98 -6.85
N TYR A 167 15.58 10.37 -5.98
CA TYR A 167 16.08 9.79 -4.74
C TYR A 167 17.05 8.62 -4.98
N ALA A 168 16.79 7.78 -5.97
CA ALA A 168 17.68 6.67 -6.31
C ALA A 168 19.05 7.20 -6.74
N SER A 169 19.10 8.22 -7.60
CA SER A 169 20.36 8.85 -8.01
C SER A 169 21.11 9.46 -6.82
N LYS A 170 20.40 10.14 -5.91
CA LYS A 170 20.98 10.80 -4.73
C LYS A 170 21.53 9.83 -3.69
N THR A 171 20.91 8.66 -3.57
CA THR A 171 21.23 7.68 -2.52
C THR A 171 22.01 6.46 -3.03
N GLY A 172 22.41 6.42 -4.30
CA GLY A 172 23.01 5.22 -4.91
C GLY A 172 22.04 4.02 -4.91
N GLY A 173 20.75 4.27 -5.06
CA GLY A 173 19.70 3.25 -5.15
C GLY A 173 19.10 2.77 -3.83
N VAL A 174 19.59 3.23 -2.67
CA VAL A 174 19.09 2.82 -1.34
C VAL A 174 17.60 3.12 -1.16
N SER A 175 17.10 4.22 -1.72
CA SER A 175 15.69 4.61 -1.63
C SER A 175 14.70 3.72 -2.42
N ASN A 176 15.19 2.91 -3.36
CA ASN A 176 14.34 2.21 -4.33
C ASN A 176 13.29 1.31 -3.66
N ALA A 177 13.67 0.58 -2.61
CA ALA A 177 12.77 -0.35 -1.94
C ALA A 177 11.57 0.38 -1.32
N VAL A 178 11.82 1.48 -0.62
CA VAL A 178 10.79 2.30 0.04
C VAL A 178 9.87 2.93 -1.01
N SER A 179 10.43 3.58 -2.04
CA SER A 179 9.62 4.22 -3.08
C SER A 179 8.77 3.22 -3.86
N ARG A 180 9.31 2.04 -4.20
CA ARG A 180 8.54 0.98 -4.89
C ARG A 180 7.41 0.46 -4.01
N ARG A 181 7.67 0.24 -2.72
CA ARG A 181 6.65 -0.18 -1.76
C ARG A 181 5.53 0.86 -1.65
N LEU A 182 5.87 2.14 -1.54
CA LEU A 182 4.88 3.22 -1.45
C LEU A 182 3.97 3.23 -2.69
N ILE A 183 4.57 3.25 -3.88
CA ILE A 183 3.82 3.21 -5.15
C ILE A 183 2.93 1.96 -5.24
N LEU A 184 3.43 0.81 -4.80
CA LEU A 184 2.64 -0.42 -4.77
C LEU A 184 1.43 -0.30 -3.85
N LEU A 185 1.61 0.20 -2.63
CA LEU A 185 0.52 0.38 -1.67
C LEU A 185 -0.54 1.37 -2.16
N GLU A 186 -0.11 2.46 -2.82
CA GLU A 186 -1.04 3.42 -3.44
C GLU A 186 -1.85 2.76 -4.56
N ARG A 187 -1.18 2.00 -5.44
CA ARG A 187 -1.85 1.25 -6.52
C ARG A 187 -2.84 0.23 -5.98
N ALA A 188 -2.43 -0.55 -4.97
CA ALA A 188 -3.28 -1.53 -4.31
C ALA A 188 -4.50 -0.87 -3.62
N SER A 189 -4.41 0.42 -3.29
CA SER A 189 -5.50 1.19 -2.69
C SER A 189 -6.51 1.73 -3.70
N LEU A 190 -6.17 1.79 -5.00
CA LEU A 190 -7.04 2.38 -6.04
C LEU A 190 -8.43 1.71 -6.14
N PRO A 191 -8.59 0.38 -6.08
CA PRO A 191 -9.92 -0.24 -6.13
C PRO A 191 -10.80 0.18 -4.95
N PHE A 192 -10.21 0.30 -3.75
CA PHE A 192 -10.91 0.78 -2.56
C PHE A 192 -11.28 2.24 -2.69
N ALA A 193 -10.36 3.06 -3.20
CA ALA A 193 -10.61 4.48 -3.43
C ALA A 193 -11.78 4.69 -4.40
N TRP A 194 -11.81 3.94 -5.50
CA TRP A 194 -12.91 4.00 -6.47
C TRP A 194 -14.26 3.62 -5.83
N ALA A 195 -14.28 2.54 -5.03
CA ALA A 195 -15.49 2.11 -4.34
C ALA A 195 -15.98 3.15 -3.32
N ILE A 196 -15.07 3.71 -2.52
CA ILE A 196 -15.37 4.75 -1.52
C ILE A 196 -15.85 6.03 -2.20
N ASP A 197 -15.21 6.48 -3.26
CA ASP A 197 -15.62 7.65 -4.04
C ASP A 197 -17.03 7.48 -4.61
N ARG A 198 -17.35 6.29 -5.14
CA ARG A 198 -18.70 5.97 -5.63
C ARG A 198 -19.74 6.02 -4.52
N MET A 199 -19.40 5.54 -3.31
CA MET A 199 -20.28 5.63 -2.14
C MET A 199 -20.45 7.07 -1.64
N ALA A 200 -19.38 7.87 -1.71
CA ALA A 200 -19.37 9.27 -1.28
C ALA A 200 -20.15 10.19 -2.25
N ALA A 201 -20.16 9.85 -3.55
CA ALA A 201 -20.76 10.67 -4.61
C ALA A 201 -22.20 11.10 -4.31
N LYS A 202 -23.03 10.20 -3.74
CA LYS A 202 -24.41 10.55 -3.39
C LYS A 202 -24.51 11.67 -2.37
N PHE A 203 -23.56 11.78 -1.44
CA PHE A 203 -23.54 12.80 -0.40
C PHE A 203 -22.87 14.09 -0.90
N ASN A 204 -21.76 13.95 -1.63
CA ASN A 204 -21.03 15.07 -2.22
C ASN A 204 -21.92 15.87 -3.19
N ASN A 205 -22.78 15.19 -3.96
CA ASN A 205 -23.75 15.84 -4.84
C ASN A 205 -24.84 16.64 -4.08
N HIS A 206 -24.96 16.46 -2.77
CA HIS A 206 -25.83 17.22 -1.87
C HIS A 206 -25.02 18.12 -0.92
N ALA A 207 -23.84 18.56 -1.35
CA ALA A 207 -22.97 19.49 -0.63
C ALA A 207 -22.47 19.01 0.75
N ILE A 208 -22.49 17.70 1.02
CA ILE A 208 -21.84 17.11 2.19
C ILE A 208 -20.52 16.51 1.72
N PRO A 209 -19.36 17.13 2.02
CA PRO A 209 -18.08 16.76 1.40
C PRO A 209 -17.44 15.54 2.06
N VAL A 210 -18.22 14.48 2.32
CA VAL A 210 -17.74 13.26 2.96
C VAL A 210 -16.61 12.64 2.13
N ILE A 211 -15.48 12.33 2.77
CA ILE A 211 -14.23 11.84 2.15
C ILE A 211 -13.53 12.91 1.29
N ALA A 212 -14.27 13.64 0.46
CA ALA A 212 -13.73 14.70 -0.40
C ALA A 212 -13.02 15.80 0.41
N GLY A 213 -13.62 16.21 1.52
CA GLY A 213 -13.08 17.22 2.44
C GLY A 213 -11.94 16.71 3.32
N ASP A 214 -11.61 15.41 3.25
CA ASP A 214 -10.58 14.79 4.08
C ASP A 214 -9.22 14.69 3.37
N PHE A 215 -9.16 15.05 2.08
CA PHE A 215 -7.92 15.03 1.29
C PHE A 215 -7.28 16.41 1.19
N VAL A 216 -5.98 16.44 1.49
CA VAL A 216 -5.12 17.58 1.17
C VAL A 216 -4.53 17.40 -0.22
N SER A 217 -4.44 18.49 -0.98
CA SER A 217 -3.85 18.47 -2.32
C SER A 217 -2.40 17.98 -2.29
N MET A 218 -2.01 17.13 -3.23
CA MET A 218 -0.60 16.72 -3.39
C MET A 218 0.29 17.85 -3.92
N SER A 219 -0.29 18.99 -4.32
CA SER A 219 0.47 20.16 -4.79
C SER A 219 1.22 20.90 -3.68
N VAL A 220 0.83 20.73 -2.41
CA VAL A 220 1.43 21.45 -1.26
C VAL A 220 2.57 20.69 -0.58
N ILE A 221 3.02 19.58 -1.16
CA ILE A 221 4.14 18.81 -0.63
C ILE A 221 5.47 19.57 -0.82
N ASN A 222 6.46 19.28 0.02
CA ASN A 222 7.79 19.89 -0.08
C ASN A 222 8.49 19.51 -1.39
N ASP A 223 9.35 20.38 -1.92
CA ASP A 223 10.20 20.05 -3.07
C ASP A 223 11.08 18.82 -2.78
N MET A 224 11.26 17.93 -3.76
CA MET A 224 12.02 16.69 -3.59
C MET A 224 13.49 16.91 -3.17
N LYS A 225 14.06 18.08 -3.50
CA LYS A 225 15.42 18.47 -3.15
C LYS A 225 15.54 18.97 -1.71
N THR A 226 14.43 19.26 -1.04
CA THR A 226 14.40 19.72 0.35
C THR A 226 15.09 18.68 1.24
N PRO A 227 16.16 19.05 1.97
CA PRO A 227 16.83 18.10 2.85
C PRO A 227 15.93 17.76 4.05
N PRO A 228 15.93 16.50 4.52
CA PRO A 228 15.18 16.14 5.72
C PRO A 228 15.77 16.86 6.95
N ALA A 229 14.91 17.40 7.82
CA ALA A 229 15.33 18.12 9.03
C ALA A 229 16.16 17.25 9.99
N PHE A 230 15.81 15.96 10.04
CA PHE A 230 16.47 14.93 10.82
C PHE A 230 17.16 13.93 9.89
N LYS A 231 18.38 13.53 10.26
CA LYS A 231 19.19 12.58 9.50
C LYS A 231 19.57 11.36 10.30
N ASN A 232 19.25 11.27 11.60
CA ASN A 232 19.60 10.09 12.37
C ASN A 232 18.69 8.92 12.00
N LYS A 233 19.19 7.71 12.26
CA LYS A 233 18.36 6.51 12.36
C LYS A 233 17.86 6.33 13.80
N ALA A 234 16.59 6.00 13.91
CA ALA A 234 16.00 5.58 15.17
C ALA A 234 16.66 4.28 15.65
N LYS A 235 16.88 4.18 16.96
CA LYS A 235 17.21 2.89 17.58
C LYS A 235 16.05 1.90 17.40
N ALA A 236 16.35 0.60 17.32
CA ALA A 236 15.33 -0.44 17.21
C ALA A 236 14.27 -0.36 18.34
N ALA A 237 14.70 -0.06 19.56
CA ALA A 237 13.79 0.15 20.70
C ALA A 237 12.81 1.30 20.47
N SER A 238 13.22 2.36 19.78
CA SER A 238 12.37 3.52 19.49
C SER A 238 11.39 3.23 18.35
N VAL A 239 11.80 2.43 17.35
CA VAL A 239 10.87 1.87 16.35
C VAL A 239 9.81 1.00 17.00
N GLU A 240 10.18 0.14 17.97
CA GLU A 240 9.21 -0.66 18.74
C GLU A 240 8.26 0.20 19.58
N LYS A 241 8.74 1.31 20.16
CA LYS A 241 7.88 2.28 20.86
C LYS A 241 6.83 2.86 19.91
N VAL A 242 7.22 3.27 18.70
CA VAL A 242 6.27 3.76 17.68
C VAL A 242 5.28 2.65 17.29
N ARG A 243 5.74 1.42 17.02
CA ARG A 243 4.85 0.27 16.75
C ARG A 243 3.84 0.06 17.87
N ALA A 244 4.26 0.17 19.14
CA ALA A 244 3.37 0.04 20.28
C ALA A 244 2.34 1.16 20.36
N VAL A 245 2.71 2.41 20.04
CA VAL A 245 1.78 3.54 19.93
C VAL A 245 0.72 3.26 18.85
N LEU A 246 1.15 2.94 17.63
CA LEU A 246 0.25 2.66 16.51
C LEU A 246 -0.64 1.42 16.77
N GLY A 247 -0.10 0.39 17.43
CA GLY A 247 -0.84 -0.80 17.83
C GLY A 247 -1.93 -0.50 18.86
N ARG A 248 -1.67 0.38 19.83
CA ARG A 248 -2.70 0.86 20.77
C ARG A 248 -3.78 1.67 20.06
N LEU A 249 -3.40 2.58 19.19
CA LEU A 249 -4.33 3.37 18.37
C LEU A 249 -5.24 2.45 17.52
N ASN A 250 -4.67 1.47 16.82
CA ASN A 250 -5.46 0.54 16.00
C ASN A 250 -6.52 -0.23 16.85
N LYS A 251 -6.14 -0.66 18.06
CA LYS A 251 -7.08 -1.32 18.98
C LYS A 251 -8.20 -0.37 19.42
N SER A 252 -7.87 0.89 19.73
CA SER A 252 -8.86 1.87 20.17
C SER A 252 -9.81 2.28 19.05
N ILE A 253 -9.30 2.51 17.83
CA ILE A 253 -10.10 2.74 16.62
C ILE A 253 -11.11 1.61 16.42
N LYS A 254 -10.66 0.35 16.46
CA LYS A 254 -11.55 -0.81 16.32
C LYS A 254 -12.68 -0.83 17.36
N LYS A 255 -12.39 -0.40 18.60
CA LYS A 255 -13.40 -0.30 19.67
C LYS A 255 -14.38 0.84 19.39
N ALA A 256 -13.88 2.05 19.17
CA ALA A 256 -14.67 3.26 18.96
C ALA A 256 -15.57 3.19 17.72
N LEU A 257 -15.07 2.61 16.62
CA LEU A 257 -15.86 2.43 15.39
C LEU A 257 -16.97 1.39 15.51
N LYS A 258 -17.09 0.63 16.62
CA LYS A 258 -18.29 -0.19 16.85
C LYS A 258 -19.51 0.69 17.07
N THR A 259 -19.35 1.74 17.87
CA THR A 259 -20.41 2.68 18.27
C THR A 259 -20.37 4.00 17.48
N ALA A 260 -19.54 4.10 16.43
CA ALA A 260 -19.34 5.34 15.67
C ALA A 260 -18.87 6.53 16.53
N ASP A 261 -18.08 6.23 17.58
CA ASP A 261 -17.50 7.24 18.46
C ASP A 261 -16.29 7.90 17.78
N PHE A 262 -16.57 8.79 16.84
CA PHE A 262 -15.54 9.50 16.08
C PHE A 262 -14.75 10.49 16.95
N SER A 263 -15.37 11.02 18.01
CA SER A 263 -14.71 11.84 19.02
C SER A 263 -13.57 11.07 19.72
N ALA A 264 -13.82 9.82 20.12
CA ALA A 264 -12.77 8.97 20.71
C ALA A 264 -11.64 8.68 19.70
N VAL A 265 -11.97 8.40 18.44
CA VAL A 265 -10.95 8.20 17.39
C VAL A 265 -10.08 9.45 17.21
N CYS A 266 -10.69 10.62 17.09
CA CYS A 266 -9.98 11.90 16.98
C CYS A 266 -9.04 12.13 18.18
N ALA A 267 -9.54 11.98 19.41
CA ALA A 267 -8.75 12.16 20.62
C ALA A 267 -7.59 11.17 20.75
N ASP A 268 -7.81 9.89 20.39
CA ASP A 268 -6.75 8.87 20.38
C ASP A 268 -5.70 9.12 19.30
N SER A 269 -6.11 9.53 18.10
CA SER A 269 -5.17 9.92 17.03
C SER A 269 -4.30 11.09 17.45
N HIS A 270 -4.89 12.12 18.09
CA HIS A 270 -4.11 13.25 18.61
C HIS A 270 -3.08 12.82 19.66
N ARG A 271 -3.46 11.97 20.62
CA ARG A 271 -2.52 11.42 21.61
C ARG A 271 -1.41 10.59 20.95
N ALA A 272 -1.76 9.77 19.97
CA ALA A 272 -0.79 8.95 19.26
C ALA A 272 0.20 9.83 18.47
N LEU A 273 -0.28 10.88 17.80
CA LEU A 273 0.54 11.82 17.05
C LEU A 273 1.59 12.50 17.94
N LEU A 274 1.15 13.05 19.08
CA LEU A 274 2.07 13.66 20.05
C LEU A 274 3.14 12.67 20.55
N ALA A 275 2.74 11.43 20.83
CA ALA A 275 3.68 10.40 21.27
C ALA A 275 4.70 10.02 20.17
N VAL A 276 4.28 9.97 18.90
CA VAL A 276 5.21 9.71 17.78
C VAL A 276 6.20 10.87 17.62
N GLU A 277 5.73 12.11 17.71
CA GLU A 277 6.59 13.29 17.60
C GLU A 277 7.57 13.43 18.76
N GLU A 278 7.17 13.08 19.99
CA GLU A 278 8.07 13.04 21.14
C GLU A 278 9.23 12.07 20.87
N ILE A 279 8.93 10.87 20.36
CA ILE A 279 9.94 9.88 19.97
C ILE A 279 10.80 10.39 18.80
N GLU A 280 10.18 10.99 17.78
CA GLU A 280 10.86 11.57 16.61
C GLU A 280 11.90 12.62 17.01
N ASN A 281 11.50 13.54 17.89
CA ASN A 281 12.34 14.63 18.38
C ASN A 281 13.47 14.12 19.27
N ALA A 282 13.19 13.14 20.15
CA ALA A 282 14.19 12.56 21.03
C ALA A 282 15.27 11.78 20.26
N GLU A 283 14.89 11.04 19.22
CA GLU A 283 15.83 10.27 18.39
C GLU A 283 16.47 11.12 17.29
N ARG A 284 15.89 12.29 16.97
CA ARG A 284 16.28 13.13 15.84
C ARG A 284 16.26 12.33 14.53
N SER A 285 15.20 11.54 14.34
CA SER A 285 14.98 10.63 13.21
C SER A 285 13.50 10.67 12.80
N HIS A 286 13.17 10.68 11.51
CA HIS A 286 11.78 10.86 11.04
C HIS A 286 10.89 9.62 11.13
N PHE A 287 9.62 9.83 11.46
CA PHE A 287 8.52 8.85 11.37
C PHE A 287 7.36 9.40 10.52
N ALA A 288 7.69 9.92 9.33
CA ALA A 288 6.79 10.71 8.49
C ALA A 288 5.53 9.95 8.06
N LEU A 289 5.65 8.69 7.63
CA LEU A 289 4.50 7.89 7.21
C LEU A 289 3.59 7.56 8.41
N SER A 290 4.19 7.23 9.56
CA SER A 290 3.44 7.00 10.79
C SER A 290 2.62 8.24 11.20
N LYS A 291 3.24 9.43 11.19
CA LYS A 291 2.53 10.68 11.48
C LYS A 291 1.42 10.94 10.47
N HIS A 292 1.72 10.84 9.17
CA HIS A 292 0.76 11.08 8.10
C HIS A 292 -0.49 10.21 8.23
N ILE A 293 -0.35 8.90 8.45
CA ILE A 293 -1.51 8.00 8.62
C ILE A 293 -2.29 8.32 9.90
N VAL A 294 -1.62 8.66 11.01
CA VAL A 294 -2.30 9.05 12.25
C VAL A 294 -3.07 10.36 12.06
N GLU A 295 -2.48 11.34 11.38
CA GLU A 295 -3.13 12.60 11.04
C GLU A 295 -4.34 12.39 10.13
N SER A 296 -4.23 11.61 9.05
CA SER A 296 -5.34 11.29 8.15
C SER A 296 -6.53 10.64 8.87
N ILE A 297 -6.24 9.70 9.78
CA ILE A 297 -7.26 9.03 10.60
C ILE A 297 -7.95 10.03 11.54
N GLY A 298 -7.15 10.85 12.23
CA GLY A 298 -7.65 11.88 13.12
C GLY A 298 -8.52 12.90 12.40
N PHE A 299 -8.07 13.35 11.23
CA PHE A 299 -8.75 14.33 10.38
C PHE A 299 -10.08 13.79 9.86
N ALA A 300 -10.09 12.58 9.31
CA ALA A 300 -11.31 11.92 8.88
C ALA A 300 -12.31 11.72 10.04
N ALA A 301 -11.82 11.41 11.25
CA ALA A 301 -12.68 11.27 12.42
C ALA A 301 -13.23 12.61 12.94
N LEU A 302 -12.45 13.69 12.85
CA LEU A 302 -12.91 15.03 13.15
C LEU A 302 -14.11 15.39 12.27
N HIS A 303 -13.92 15.32 10.95
CA HIS A 303 -14.97 15.67 10.00
C HIS A 303 -16.15 14.70 9.96
N ALA A 304 -15.94 13.41 10.26
CA ALA A 304 -17.02 12.42 10.28
C ALA A 304 -18.17 12.81 11.22
N GLN A 305 -17.89 13.53 12.31
CA GLN A 305 -18.93 14.05 13.20
C GLN A 305 -19.79 15.10 12.52
N THR A 306 -19.15 16.03 11.82
CA THR A 306 -19.83 17.08 11.05
C THR A 306 -20.62 16.48 9.90
N TYR A 307 -20.04 15.57 9.14
CA TYR A 307 -20.73 14.88 8.05
C TYR A 307 -21.95 14.10 8.55
N ALA A 308 -21.83 13.41 9.70
CA ALA A 308 -22.94 12.68 10.29
C ALA A 308 -24.07 13.62 10.72
N LYS A 309 -23.76 14.79 11.30
CA LYS A 309 -24.78 15.79 11.64
C LYS A 309 -25.49 16.32 10.39
N LEU A 310 -24.73 16.67 9.34
CA LEU A 310 -25.29 17.20 8.09
C LEU A 310 -26.14 16.18 7.31
N SER A 311 -25.93 14.90 7.56
CA SER A 311 -26.60 13.81 6.84
C SER A 311 -27.58 13.01 7.70
N ASP A 312 -27.98 13.52 8.87
CA ASP A 312 -28.80 12.79 9.86
C ASP A 312 -28.28 11.35 10.16
N GLY A 313 -26.95 11.21 10.21
CA GLY A 313 -26.24 9.97 10.52
C GLY A 313 -25.94 9.06 9.32
N GLU A 314 -26.48 9.34 8.12
CA GLU A 314 -26.30 8.47 6.95
C GLU A 314 -24.82 8.24 6.54
N THR A 315 -23.95 9.25 6.72
CA THR A 315 -22.53 9.17 6.37
C THR A 315 -21.67 8.39 7.37
N ALA A 316 -22.20 8.05 8.56
CA ALA A 316 -21.43 7.41 9.62
C ALA A 316 -20.87 6.04 9.19
N GLY A 317 -21.65 5.27 8.41
CA GLY A 317 -21.20 3.98 7.88
C GLY A 317 -20.01 4.10 6.93
N LEU A 318 -20.06 5.09 6.03
CA LEU A 318 -18.99 5.38 5.07
C LEU A 318 -17.74 5.89 5.77
N SER A 319 -17.89 6.82 6.72
CA SER A 319 -16.78 7.34 7.52
C SER A 319 -16.08 6.25 8.33
N LYS A 320 -16.85 5.33 8.94
CA LYS A 320 -16.30 4.13 9.61
C LYS A 320 -15.50 3.26 8.67
N LEU A 321 -15.97 3.04 7.44
CA LEU A 321 -15.26 2.26 6.44
C LEU A 321 -13.94 2.92 6.07
N PHE A 322 -13.98 4.22 5.75
CA PHE A 322 -12.79 4.97 5.35
C PHE A 322 -11.70 4.97 6.43
N ILE A 323 -12.07 5.28 7.68
CA ILE A 323 -11.15 5.24 8.82
C ILE A 323 -10.57 3.83 9.02
N ARG A 324 -11.39 2.77 8.87
CA ARG A 324 -10.89 1.39 8.96
C ARG A 324 -9.86 1.09 7.90
N VAL A 325 -10.11 1.49 6.64
CA VAL A 325 -9.19 1.26 5.52
C VAL A 325 -7.87 1.95 5.78
N GLN A 326 -7.86 3.20 6.26
CA GLN A 326 -6.62 3.88 6.64
C GLN A 326 -5.89 3.17 7.80
N ALA A 327 -6.63 2.72 8.83
CA ALA A 327 -6.06 2.03 9.99
C ALA A 327 -5.37 0.70 9.65
N LEU A 328 -5.63 0.13 8.47
CA LEU A 328 -4.92 -1.04 7.95
C LEU A 328 -3.43 -0.78 7.75
N ALA A 329 -3.04 0.45 7.41
CA ALA A 329 -1.64 0.81 7.15
C ALA A 329 -0.79 0.91 8.44
N LEU A 330 -1.42 1.14 9.60
CA LEU A 330 -0.73 1.40 10.88
C LEU A 330 0.38 0.38 11.23
N PRO A 331 0.19 -0.94 11.09
CA PRO A 331 1.23 -1.93 11.43
C PRO A 331 2.49 -1.84 10.57
N LEU A 332 2.39 -1.28 9.36
CA LEU A 332 3.47 -1.22 8.37
C LEU A 332 4.28 0.09 8.44
N CYS A 333 3.71 1.15 9.05
CA CYS A 333 4.25 2.49 8.99
C CYS A 333 5.64 2.59 9.64
N ALA A 334 5.76 2.22 10.91
CA ALA A 334 7.01 2.36 11.68
C ALA A 334 8.20 1.62 11.05
N GLY A 335 7.96 0.44 10.47
CA GLY A 335 9.00 -0.31 9.75
C GLY A 335 9.43 0.38 8.47
N THR A 336 8.47 0.90 7.71
CA THR A 336 8.75 1.62 6.46
C THR A 336 9.46 2.95 6.72
N ASP A 337 9.09 3.66 7.79
CA ASP A 337 9.81 4.85 8.26
C ASP A 337 11.27 4.52 8.60
N ALA A 338 11.51 3.47 9.38
CA ALA A 338 12.86 3.04 9.76
C ALA A 338 13.72 2.64 8.54
N GLU A 339 13.12 2.01 7.53
CA GLU A 339 13.82 1.72 6.27
C GLU A 339 14.17 3.01 5.50
N ALA A 340 13.28 4.00 5.48
CA ALA A 340 13.50 5.29 4.82
C ALA A 340 14.63 6.11 5.46
N GLN A 341 14.90 5.95 6.76
CA GLN A 341 15.94 6.69 7.48
C GLN A 341 17.35 6.46 6.91
N LYS A 342 17.62 5.32 6.25
CA LYS A 342 18.87 5.14 5.48
C LYS A 342 19.02 6.16 4.35
N SER A 343 17.92 6.53 3.70
CA SER A 343 17.91 7.57 2.66
C SER A 343 18.03 8.97 3.27
N HIS A 344 17.49 9.17 4.48
CA HIS A 344 17.56 10.47 5.17
C HIS A 344 19.00 10.84 5.57
N GLU A 345 19.79 9.87 6.05
CA GLU A 345 21.23 10.06 6.30
C GLU A 345 21.98 10.58 5.06
N LEU A 346 21.60 10.08 3.88
CA LEU A 346 22.13 10.47 2.58
C LEU A 346 21.50 11.76 2.02
N GLY A 347 20.67 12.44 2.83
CA GLY A 347 20.05 13.72 2.49
C GLY A 347 18.88 13.66 1.52
N ALA A 348 18.32 12.48 1.23
CA ALA A 348 17.09 12.33 0.46
C ALA A 348 15.88 12.30 1.38
N GLY A 349 14.89 13.16 1.16
CA GLY A 349 13.67 13.26 1.99
C GLY A 349 12.55 12.31 1.60
N VAL A 350 12.85 11.05 1.27
CA VAL A 350 11.85 10.01 0.94
C VAL A 350 10.82 9.91 2.07
N LEU A 351 9.53 9.85 1.74
CA LEU A 351 8.38 9.96 2.65
C LEU A 351 8.19 11.37 3.24
N VAL A 352 9.24 11.98 3.80
CA VAL A 352 9.19 13.29 4.48
C VAL A 352 8.71 14.40 3.54
N ASN A 353 9.16 14.38 2.29
CA ASN A 353 8.77 15.36 1.29
C ASN A 353 7.57 14.90 0.45
N ASP A 354 7.20 13.62 0.54
CA ASP A 354 6.29 12.98 -0.41
C ASP A 354 4.84 12.91 0.09
N VAL A 355 4.61 13.21 1.37
CA VAL A 355 3.29 13.29 1.98
C VAL A 355 2.90 14.75 2.27
N PRO A 356 1.64 15.15 2.03
CA PRO A 356 1.18 16.48 2.38
C PRO A 356 1.01 16.61 3.89
N LEU A 357 1.25 17.81 4.40
CA LEU A 357 0.91 18.15 5.78
C LEU A 357 -0.62 18.19 5.91
N ILE A 358 -1.15 17.42 6.86
CA ILE A 358 -2.59 17.39 7.15
C ILE A 358 -2.86 18.35 8.31
N PRO A 359 -3.79 19.30 8.18
CA PRO A 359 -4.04 20.33 9.20
C PRO A 359 -4.77 19.81 10.46
N PHE A 360 -4.68 18.51 10.75
CA PHE A 360 -5.42 17.84 11.82
C PHE A 360 -5.23 18.49 13.19
N LYS A 361 -3.98 18.78 13.59
CA LYS A 361 -3.72 19.41 14.88
C LYS A 361 -4.32 20.79 15.02
N ASN A 362 -4.22 21.60 13.96
CA ASN A 362 -4.71 22.96 13.98
C ASN A 362 -6.23 22.95 14.14
N GLU A 363 -6.92 22.13 13.34
CA GLU A 363 -8.38 22.04 13.39
C GLU A 363 -8.91 21.39 14.66
N ALA A 364 -8.24 20.34 15.17
CA ALA A 364 -8.63 19.69 16.43
C ALA A 364 -8.48 20.60 17.66
N LEU A 365 -7.62 21.63 17.60
CA LEU A 365 -7.51 22.65 18.65
C LEU A 365 -8.61 23.71 18.53
N TYR A 366 -8.99 24.09 17.30
CA TYR A 366 -10.07 25.05 17.07
C TYR A 366 -11.42 24.54 17.58
N GLU A 367 -11.76 23.26 17.39
CA GLU A 367 -13.04 22.70 17.86
C GLU A 367 -13.18 22.57 19.39
N ARG A 368 -12.10 22.79 20.16
CA ARG A 368 -12.13 22.72 21.63
C ARG A 368 -12.39 24.07 22.30
N ASN A 369 -12.24 25.16 21.56
CA ASN A 369 -12.48 26.52 22.02
C ASN A 369 -13.84 27.00 21.49
#